data_AF-A0A7W1JFA1-F1
#
_entry.id   AF-A0A7W1JFA1-F1
#
_cell.length_a   1.000
_cell.length_b   1.000
_cell.length_c   1.000
_cell.angle_alpha   90.00
_cell.angle_beta   90.00
_cell.angle_gamma   90.00
#
_symmetry.space_group_name_H-M   'P 1'
#
loop_
_entity.id
_entity.type
_entity.pdbx_description
1 polymer ?
#
loop_
_entity_poly.entity_id
_entity_poly.type
_entity_poly.pdbx_seq_one_letter_code
_entity_poly.pdbx_strand_id
1 'polypeptide(L)' 'MSNNAENLPVTNERVDDIPLRLAQLKEMRVPELLNESFPTHGNWQGLKLGHLVTVWLAFILSE' A
#
# COMPACT_ATOMS: atom_id res chain seq x y z
N MET A 1 -43.41 18.39 10.13
CA MET A 1 -42.52 17.87 9.08
C MET A 1 -41.37 17.17 9.78
N SER A 2 -41.41 15.83 9.88
CA SER A 2 -40.38 15.06 10.56
C SER A 2 -39.21 14.84 9.60
N ASN A 3 -38.01 15.32 9.96
CA ASN A 3 -36.80 15.04 9.21
C ASN A 3 -36.44 13.56 9.41
N ASN A 4 -36.82 12.71 8.45
CA ASN A 4 -36.31 11.35 8.36
C ASN A 4 -34.89 11.41 7.77
N ALA A 5 -33.93 11.90 8.56
CA ALA A 5 -32.54 11.51 8.35
C ALA A 5 -32.48 10.04 8.77
N GLU A 6 -32.68 9.15 7.79
CA GLU A 6 -32.51 7.71 7.99
C GLU A 6 -31.14 7.48 8.64
N ASN A 7 -31.16 6.78 9.77
CA ASN A 7 -29.97 6.52 10.58
C ASN A 7 -29.14 5.47 9.84
N LEU A 8 -28.32 5.92 8.89
CA LEU A 8 -27.42 5.07 8.12
C LEU A 8 -26.48 4.35 9.10
N PRO A 9 -26.40 3.00 9.07
CA PRO A 9 -25.50 2.28 9.96
C PRO A 9 -24.05 2.64 9.62
N VAL A 10 -23.39 3.34 10.54
CA VAL A 10 -21.95 3.58 10.47
C VAL A 10 -21.24 2.31 10.91
N THR A 11 -20.52 1.66 10.00
CA THR A 11 -19.66 0.51 10.30
C THR A 11 -18.21 0.96 10.40
N ASN A 12 -17.47 0.38 11.34
CA ASN A 12 -16.03 0.56 11.46
C ASN A 12 -15.35 -0.75 11.09
N GLU A 13 -14.45 -0.72 10.11
CA GLU A 13 -13.64 -1.88 9.70
C GLU A 13 -12.19 -1.62 10.13
N ARG A 14 -11.59 -2.57 10.83
CA ARG A 14 -10.20 -2.44 11.26
C ARG A 14 -9.31 -2.57 10.03
N VAL A 15 -8.65 -1.47 9.70
CA VAL A 15 -7.56 -1.47 8.72
C VAL A 15 -6.27 -1.72 9.51
N ASP A 16 -5.60 -2.82 9.22
CA ASP A 16 -4.28 -3.15 9.79
C ASP A 16 -3.21 -2.10 9.41
N ASP A 17 -1.99 -2.27 9.89
CA ASP A 17 -0.89 -1.31 9.71
C ASP A 17 -0.25 -1.33 8.29
N ILE A 18 -0.62 -2.28 7.44
CA ILE A 18 -0.09 -2.43 6.07
C ILE A 18 -0.24 -1.14 5.24
N PRO A 19 -1.41 -0.45 5.16
CA PRO A 19 -1.53 0.77 4.37
C PRO A 19 -0.65 1.91 4.90
N LEU A 20 -0.47 1.99 6.22
CA LEU A 20 0.41 2.98 6.84
C LEU A 20 1.87 2.70 6.47
N ARG A 21 2.32 1.45 6.55
CA ARG A 21 3.70 1.08 6.16
C ARG A 21 3.95 1.29 4.68
N LEU A 22 2.98 0.95 3.82
CA LEU A 22 3.09 1.23 2.38
C LEU A 22 3.23 2.73 2.11
N ALA A 23 2.46 3.57 2.80
CA ALA A 23 2.58 5.03 2.68
C ALA A 23 3.98 5.51 3.13
N GLN A 24 4.48 5.03 4.26
CA GLN A 24 5.81 5.38 4.76
C GLN A 24 6.94 4.97 3.80
N LEU A 25 6.92 3.73 3.30
CA LEU A 25 7.93 3.24 2.34
C LEU A 25 7.91 4.05 1.04
N LYS A 26 6.72 4.48 0.61
CA LYS A 26 6.55 5.36 -0.55
C LYS A 26 7.09 6.76 -0.30
N GLU A 27 6.83 7.37 0.86
CA GLU A 27 7.39 8.69 1.22
C GLU A 27 8.92 8.66 1.29
N MET A 28 9.50 7.56 1.76
CA MET A 28 10.94 7.33 1.77
C MET A 28 11.53 7.01 0.39
N ARG A 29 10.70 6.97 -0.68
CA ARG A 29 11.10 6.64 -2.06
C ARG A 29 11.79 5.29 -2.21
N VAL A 30 11.51 4.34 -1.31
CA VAL A 30 12.02 2.97 -1.37
C VAL A 30 11.74 2.28 -2.70
N PRO A 31 10.51 2.33 -3.28
CA PRO A 31 10.26 1.66 -4.56
C PRO A 31 11.10 2.25 -5.70
N GLU A 32 11.33 3.56 -5.75
CA GLU A 32 12.18 4.20 -6.76
C GLU A 32 13.64 3.79 -6.60
N LEU A 33 14.18 3.87 -5.38
CA LEU A 33 15.56 3.46 -5.08
C LEU A 33 15.81 1.99 -5.44
N LEU A 34 14.84 1.12 -5.21
CA LEU A 34 14.92 -0.29 -5.60
C LEU A 34 14.90 -0.46 -7.12
N ASN A 35 14.07 0.30 -7.85
CA ASN A 35 14.06 0.23 -9.32
C ASN A 35 15.38 0.72 -9.92
N GLU A 36 15.99 1.76 -9.33
CA GLU A 36 17.29 2.30 -9.77
C GLU A 36 18.44 1.35 -9.45
N SER A 37 18.41 0.72 -8.28
CA SER A 37 19.47 -0.20 -7.82
C SER A 37 19.41 -1.56 -8.51
N PHE A 38 18.21 -2.00 -8.92
CA PHE A 38 17.96 -3.33 -9.48
C PHE A 38 17.28 -3.23 -10.85
N PRO A 39 18.04 -3.04 -11.94
CA PRO A 39 17.49 -3.04 -13.28
C PRO A 39 16.88 -4.41 -13.61
N THR A 40 15.61 -4.41 -14.01
CA THR A 40 14.88 -5.63 -14.36
C THR A 40 15.25 -6.13 -15.75
N HIS A 41 15.43 -7.45 -15.91
CA HIS A 41 15.68 -8.07 -17.21
C HIS A 41 14.47 -7.95 -18.16
N GLY A 42 14.67 -8.13 -19.47
CA GLY A 42 13.62 -7.94 -20.49
C GLY A 42 12.36 -8.82 -20.35
N ASN A 43 12.43 -9.94 -19.64
CA ASN A 43 11.26 -10.79 -19.39
C ASN A 43 10.36 -10.28 -18.25
N TRP A 44 10.78 -9.25 -17.51
CA TRP A 44 9.97 -8.68 -16.43
C TRP A 44 8.91 -7.75 -17.03
N GLN A 45 7.65 -8.04 -16.75
CA GLN A 45 6.51 -7.29 -17.28
C GLN A 45 5.50 -7.01 -16.17
N GLY A 46 4.79 -5.90 -16.28
CA GLY A 46 3.80 -5.48 -15.29
C GLY A 46 4.39 -4.57 -14.22
N LEU A 47 4.11 -4.89 -12.94
CA LEU A 47 4.48 -4.02 -11.82
C LEU A 47 6.00 -3.89 -11.70
N LYS A 48 6.52 -2.67 -11.53
CA LYS A 48 7.96 -2.45 -11.34
C LYS A 48 8.47 -3.21 -10.11
N LEU A 49 9.66 -3.79 -10.22
CA LEU A 49 10.26 -4.63 -9.17
C LEU A 49 10.26 -3.94 -7.80
N GLY A 50 10.67 -2.68 -7.73
CA GLY A 50 10.71 -1.92 -6.48
C GLY A 50 9.35 -1.77 -5.81
N HIS A 51 8.26 -1.67 -6.59
CA HIS A 51 6.90 -1.65 -6.04
C HIS A 51 6.49 -3.03 -5.50
N LEU A 52 6.82 -4.10 -6.22
CA LEU A 52 6.56 -5.46 -5.74
C LEU A 52 7.29 -5.73 -4.42
N VAL A 53 8.57 -5.40 -4.36
CA VAL A 53 9.38 -5.56 -3.15
C VAL A 53 8.85 -4.69 -2.01
N THR A 54 8.39 -3.47 -2.29
CA THR A 54 7.78 -2.59 -1.27
C THR A 54 6.53 -3.20 -0.66
N VAL A 55 5.69 -3.88 -1.45
CA VAL A 55 4.52 -4.62 -0.94
C VAL A 55 4.95 -5.76 -0.03
N TRP A 56 5.95 -6.53 -0.44
CA TRP A 56 6.50 -7.61 0.40
C TRP A 56 7.13 -7.09 1.68
N LEU A 57 7.86 -5.96 1.64
CA LEU A 57 8.41 -5.33 2.83
C LEU A 57 7.31 -4.89 3.80
N ALA A 58 6.23 -4.27 3.30
CA ALA A 58 5.11 -3.88 4.15
C ALA A 58 4.43 -5.09 4.82
N PHE A 59 4.32 -6.21 4.10
CA PHE A 59 3.77 -7.46 4.64
C PHE A 59 4.70 -8.14 5.65
N ILE A 60 5.99 -8.27 5.33
CA ILE A 60 6.99 -8.95 6.19
C ILE A 60 7.22 -8.18 7.50
N LEU A 61 7.16 -6.84 7.45
CA LEU A 61 7.34 -5.98 8.62
C LEU A 61 6.04 -5.78 9.43
N SER A 62 4.92 -6.35 8.97
CA SER A 62 3.66 -6.41 9.72
C SER A 62 3.81 -7.29 10.96
N GLU A 63 3.24 -6.84 12.07
CA GLU A 63 3.03 -7.69 13.26
C GLU A 63 1.83 -8.63 13.06
#